data_AF-A0A2E0V1L5-F1
#
_entry.id   AF-A0A2E0V1L5-F1
#
_cell.length_a   1.000
_cell.length_b   1.000
_cell.length_c   1.000
_cell.angle_alpha   90.00
_cell.angle_beta   90.00
_cell.angle_gamma   90.00
#
_symmetry.space_group_name_H-M   'P 1'
#
loop_
_entity.id
_entity.type
_entity.pdbx_description
1 polymer ?
#
loop_
_entity_poly.entity_id
_entity_poly.type
_entity_poly.pdbx_seq_one_letter_code
_entity_poly.pdbx_strand_id
1 'polypeptide(L)'
;MEQYRIEGIFINRRGVKRLMKDGIPHPADIEPFTKAFWASNADEAYQEATYALNGGEWIEKPRISVVSEAERMRAIGAPELPGLMAV
;
A
#
# COMPACT_ATOMS: atom_id res chain seq x y z
N MET A 1 -14.13 -8.59 8.89
CA MET A 1 -12.97 -7.69 8.67
C MET A 1 -12.32 -8.10 7.38
N GLU A 2 -12.15 -7.15 6.48
CA GLU A 2 -11.55 -7.37 5.17
C GLU A 2 -10.09 -6.89 5.22
N GLN A 3 -9.25 -7.46 4.37
CA GLN A 3 -7.88 -7.02 4.24
C GLN A 3 -7.82 -5.94 3.16
N TYR A 4 -7.40 -4.72 3.52
CA TYR A 4 -7.21 -3.62 2.60
C TYR A 4 -5.71 -3.44 2.36
N ARG A 5 -5.27 -3.53 1.10
CA ARG A 5 -3.92 -3.17 0.70
C ARG A 5 -3.89 -1.68 0.39
N ILE A 6 -2.96 -0.97 1.01
CA ILE A 6 -2.70 0.44 0.77
C ILE A 6 -1.33 0.61 0.13
N GLU A 7 -1.33 1.25 -1.02
CA GLU A 7 -0.17 1.45 -1.90
C GLU A 7 -0.08 2.94 -2.25
N GLY A 8 1.07 3.56 -2.02
CA GLY A 8 1.26 4.97 -2.35
C GLY A 8 2.69 5.42 -2.14
N ILE A 9 2.92 6.70 -2.34
CA ILE A 9 4.19 7.36 -2.04
C ILE A 9 3.97 8.41 -0.94
N PHE A 10 4.88 8.45 0.02
CA PHE A 10 4.83 9.39 1.10
C PHE A 10 6.20 10.03 1.30
N ILE A 11 6.21 11.23 1.88
CA ILE A 11 7.41 11.90 2.34
C ILE A 11 7.58 11.62 3.83
N ASN A 12 8.76 11.17 4.25
CA ASN A 12 8.99 10.85 5.65
C ASN A 12 9.04 12.11 6.53
N ARG A 13 9.02 11.93 7.85
CA ARG A 13 9.05 13.04 8.81
C ARG A 13 10.21 14.03 8.60
N ARG A 14 11.37 13.55 8.14
CA ARG A 14 12.55 14.41 7.85
C ARG A 14 12.31 15.25 6.60
N GLY A 15 11.74 14.64 5.58
CA GLY A 15 11.30 15.31 4.36
C GLY A 15 10.22 16.35 4.62
N VAL A 16 9.19 16.04 5.43
CA VAL A 16 8.15 17.01 5.84
C VAL A 16 8.79 18.22 6.53
N LYS A 17 9.68 17.98 7.50
CA LYS A 17 10.38 19.07 8.20
C LYS A 17 11.23 19.91 7.27
N ARG A 18 11.85 19.30 6.26
CA ARG A 18 12.66 20.01 5.25
C ARG A 18 11.77 20.79 4.28
N LEU A 19 10.67 20.21 3.82
CA LEU A 19 9.65 20.85 2.98
C LEU A 19 9.11 22.10 3.67
N MET A 20 8.77 22.02 4.96
CA MET A 20 8.31 23.18 5.74
C MET A 20 9.36 24.29 5.89
N LYS A 21 10.65 23.94 5.87
CA LYS A 21 11.75 24.90 6.09
C LYS A 21 12.28 25.52 4.80
N ASP A 22 12.53 24.70 3.79
CA ASP A 22 13.22 25.05 2.54
C ASP A 22 12.25 25.11 1.34
N GLY A 23 11.01 24.64 1.48
CA GLY A 23 10.02 24.62 0.40
C GLY A 23 10.26 23.55 -0.67
N ILE A 24 11.36 22.80 -0.60
CA ILE A 24 11.75 21.80 -1.61
C ILE A 24 11.85 20.42 -0.95
N PRO A 25 11.00 19.45 -1.35
CA PRO A 25 11.14 18.08 -0.87
C PRO A 25 12.38 17.45 -1.54
N HIS A 26 13.22 16.80 -0.74
CA HIS A 26 14.37 16.08 -1.29
C HIS A 26 13.91 14.68 -1.74
N PRO A 27 14.27 14.22 -2.96
CA PRO A 27 13.79 12.94 -3.48
C PRO A 27 14.21 11.74 -2.61
N ALA A 28 15.31 11.85 -1.88
CA ALA A 28 15.74 10.82 -0.92
C ALA A 28 14.87 10.70 0.35
N ASP A 29 13.98 11.67 0.60
CA ASP A 29 13.03 11.62 1.72
C ASP A 29 11.64 11.10 1.27
N ILE A 30 11.48 10.74 -0.02
CA ILE A 30 10.27 10.15 -0.61
C ILE A 30 10.41 8.63 -0.58
N GLU A 31 9.45 7.95 0.02
CA GLU A 31 9.47 6.51 0.21
C GLU A 31 8.15 5.88 -0.29
N PRO A 32 8.22 4.72 -0.96
CA PRO A 32 7.02 3.96 -1.29
C PRO A 32 6.46 3.31 -0.03
N PHE A 33 5.15 3.39 0.14
CA PHE A 33 4.42 2.67 1.17
C PHE A 33 3.58 1.59 0.53
N THR A 34 3.75 0.35 0.98
CA THR A 34 2.90 -0.78 0.59
C THR A 34 2.68 -1.65 1.81
N LYS A 35 1.47 -1.65 2.33
CA LYS A 35 1.12 -2.46 3.49
C LYS A 35 -0.35 -2.85 3.46
N ALA A 36 -0.67 -3.99 4.03
CA ALA A 36 -2.05 -4.44 4.16
C ALA A 36 -2.51 -4.31 5.62
N PHE A 37 -3.70 -3.78 5.80
CA PHE A 37 -4.36 -3.58 7.09
C PHE A 37 -5.65 -4.39 7.13
N TRP A 38 -5.94 -4.98 8.29
CA TRP A 38 -7.23 -5.59 8.55
C TRP A 38 -8.14 -4.50 9.08
N ALA A 39 -9.20 -4.18 8.34
CA ALA A 39 -10.12 -3.13 8.73
C ALA A 39 -11.56 -3.54 8.42
N SER A 40 -12.50 -2.82 9.02
CA SER A 40 -13.92 -2.98 8.76
C SER A 40 -14.37 -2.22 7.51
N ASN A 41 -13.58 -1.24 7.06
CA ASN A 41 -13.86 -0.42 5.89
C ASN A 41 -12.56 0.24 5.37
N ALA A 42 -12.62 0.81 4.16
CA ALA A 42 -11.47 1.45 3.52
C ALA A 42 -10.96 2.72 4.25
N ASP A 43 -11.84 3.45 4.94
CA ASP A 43 -11.46 4.67 5.68
C ASP A 43 -10.63 4.32 6.92
N GLU A 44 -11.05 3.29 7.66
CA GLU A 44 -10.32 2.76 8.81
C GLU A 44 -8.93 2.25 8.39
N ALA A 45 -8.83 1.52 7.28
CA ALA A 45 -7.54 1.11 6.73
C ALA A 45 -6.65 2.32 6.36
N TYR A 46 -7.24 3.38 5.80
CA TYR A 46 -6.52 4.60 5.47
C TYR A 46 -6.01 5.35 6.70
N GLN A 47 -6.80 5.42 7.77
CA GLN A 47 -6.38 6.00 9.04
C GLN A 47 -5.21 5.23 9.65
N GLU A 48 -5.29 3.90 9.67
CA GLU A 48 -4.21 3.02 10.14
C GLU A 48 -2.92 3.19 9.32
N ALA A 49 -3.04 3.25 7.99
CA ALA A 49 -1.90 3.49 7.11
C ALA A 49 -1.28 4.88 7.34
N THR A 50 -2.12 5.90 7.51
CA THR A 50 -1.66 7.27 7.79
C THR A 50 -0.96 7.35 9.16
N TYR A 51 -1.47 6.65 10.17
CA TYR A 51 -0.81 6.54 11.47
C TYR A 51 0.54 5.82 11.37
N ALA A 52 0.61 4.77 10.55
CA ALA A 52 1.84 4.02 10.30
C ALA A 52 2.95 4.83 9.61
N LEU A 53 2.63 5.97 8.98
CA LEU A 53 3.64 6.88 8.41
C LEU A 53 4.50 7.58 9.47
N ASN A 54 4.14 7.51 10.76
CA ASN A 54 4.92 8.05 11.88
C ASN A 54 5.33 9.54 11.72
N GLY A 55 4.39 10.37 11.25
CA GLY A 55 4.63 11.79 10.97
C GLY A 55 5.22 12.07 9.59
N GLY A 56 5.23 11.08 8.70
CA GLY A 56 5.28 11.31 7.25
C GLY A 56 3.93 11.77 6.69
N GLU A 57 3.96 12.30 5.48
CA GLU A 57 2.77 12.84 4.79
C GLU A 57 2.64 12.21 3.41
N TRP A 58 1.42 11.90 3.00
CA TRP A 58 1.14 11.37 1.66
C TRP A 58 1.41 12.46 0.61
N ILE A 59 2.23 12.14 -0.38
CA ILE A 59 2.48 13.06 -1.50
C ILE A 59 1.27 13.07 -2.45
N GLU A 60 0.71 11.88 -2.66
CA GLU A 60 -0.50 11.66 -3.44
C GLU A 60 -1.46 10.76 -2.66
N LYS A 61 -2.75 10.85 -2.97
CA LYS A 61 -3.76 10.00 -2.33
C LYS A 61 -3.40 8.52 -2.56
N PRO A 62 -3.18 7.72 -1.51
CA PRO A 62 -2.78 6.34 -1.69
C PRO A 62 -3.92 5.53 -2.31
N ARG A 63 -3.55 4.53 -3.10
CA ARG A 63 -4.46 3.56 -3.67
C ARG A 63 -4.84 2.55 -2.59
N ILE A 64 -6.15 2.39 -2.39
CA ILE A 64 -6.72 1.44 -1.45
C ILE A 64 -7.41 0.36 -2.25
N SER A 65 -6.93 -0.87 -2.17
CA SER A 65 -7.48 -2.03 -2.86
C SER A 65 -7.95 -3.04 -1.82
N VAL A 66 -9.18 -3.54 -1.97
CA VAL A 66 -9.68 -4.64 -1.13
C VAL A 66 -9.03 -5.92 -1.60
N VAL A 67 -8.27 -6.57 -0.72
CA VAL A 67 -7.79 -7.94 -0.93
C VAL A 67 -8.97 -8.86 -0.59
N SER A 68 -10.01 -8.84 -1.42
CA SER A 68 -11.13 -9.77 -1.26
C SER A 68 -10.65 -11.19 -1.54
N GLU A 69 -11.26 -12.17 -0.88
CA GLU A 69 -11.00 -13.59 -1.09
C GLU A 69 -11.07 -14.02 -2.57
N ALA A 70 -11.76 -13.28 -3.44
CA ALA A 70 -11.77 -13.51 -4.90
C ALA A 70 -10.40 -13.33 -5.58
N GLU A 71 -9.55 -12.41 -5.11
CA GLU A 71 -8.16 -12.28 -5.59
C GLU A 71 -7.28 -13.39 -5.00
N ARG A 72 -7.55 -13.79 -3.75
CA ARG A 72 -6.93 -14.97 -3.12
C ARG A 72 -7.30 -16.25 -3.88
N MET A 73 -8.55 -16.42 -4.30
CA MET A 73 -9.03 -17.56 -5.09
C MET A 73 -8.53 -17.52 -6.54
N ARG A 74 -8.29 -16.34 -7.14
CA ARG A 74 -7.56 -16.24 -8.42
C ARG A 74 -6.09 -16.63 -8.28
N ALA A 75 -5.45 -16.26 -7.17
CA ALA A 75 -4.06 -16.65 -6.90
C ALA A 75 -3.90 -18.14 -6.53
N ILE A 76 -4.93 -18.76 -5.93
CA ILE A 76 -4.95 -20.20 -5.61
C ILE A 76 -5.56 -21.04 -6.76
N GLY A 77 -6.27 -20.40 -7.70
CA GLY A 77 -7.00 -21.03 -8.80
C GLY A 77 -6.21 -21.30 -10.08
N ALA A 78 -4.88 -21.18 -10.06
CA ALA A 78 -4.04 -21.59 -11.18
C ALA A 78 -3.05 -22.71 -10.78
N PRO A 79 -3.53 -23.96 -10.57
CA PRO A 79 -2.75 -25.10 -11.01
C PRO A 79 -2.90 -25.23 -12.54
N GLU A 80 -1.98 -24.66 -13.31
CA GLU A 80 -1.79 -25.04 -14.71
C GLU A 80 -1.06 -26.39 -14.78
N LEU A 81 -1.69 -27.47 -14.30
CA LEU A 81 -1.30 -28.84 -14.64
C LEU A 81 -2.61 -29.63 -14.73
N PRO A 82 -3.06 -30.02 -15.93
CA PRO A 82 -2.46 -31.21 -16.55
C PRO A 82 -2.39 -31.19 -18.08
N GLY A 83 -1.26 -31.66 -18.62
CA GLY A 83 -1.07 -31.86 -20.06
C GLY A 83 0.20 -32.63 -20.35
N LEU A 84 0.21 -33.90 -19.94
CA LEU A 84 1.06 -34.96 -20.44
C LEU A 84 1.12 -34.87 -21.98
N MET A 85 2.10 -34.16 -22.55
CA MET A 85 2.44 -34.34 -23.95
C MET A 85 3.24 -35.63 -24.03
N ALA A 86 2.54 -36.68 -24.44
CA ALA A 86 3.13 -37.88 -24.99
C ALA A 86 4.14 -37.49 -26.08
N VAL A 87 5.38 -37.97 -25.94
CA VAL A 87 6.32 -38.19 -27.03
C VAL A 87 7.10 -39.46 -26.74
#